data_AF-A0A1V4VR52-F1
#
_entry.id   AF-A0A1V4VR52-F1
#
_cell.length_a   1.000
_cell.length_b   1.000
_cell.length_c   1.000
_cell.angle_alpha   90.00
_cell.angle_beta   90.00
_cell.angle_gamma   90.00
#
_symmetry.space_group_name_H-M   'P 1'
#
loop_
_entity.id
_entity.type
_entity.pdbx_description
1 polymer ?
#
loop_
_entity_poly.entity_id
_entity_poly.type
_entity_poly.pdbx_seq_one_letter_code
_entity_poly.pdbx_strand_id
1 'polypeptide(L)'
;MSDEDKPGERLINELLETRQKLGAMEDRCRRAEDELRKLDKLLKGVADSTKRLLAADNNILAITDALAILGEAVNVDRVYIFEHHLHPITGKKVVSQRFEWSRDSVEPQIDNPYLQNASYDAQGMARWYEVFSAGGSISGPVKEFPMAERELLERQEIVSLLAVPVIVDDKYWGFIGFDDCRSERRWSKNEESILTAVAASFGGALERRRAEEALHLSEERFYKAFNFNPTLMAISTFEGRFIDVNDSFLRFTGYRREEVLGHTIFELDTLAKPEEGDRIIRMLSEQGRINNMETCFRAKTGEVRVGLFSGEIISIAGQRCILGIINDITERKKVEGEMVRLDRLHLVGEMAACIGHEIRNPITAVRGFLQLLKRNNKDDKSKEYFSIMIEELDRANSIITEFLSLARDKAVELKARNLNSIIKSLSPILAADAMNMNKSVEIELGEIPDLLMDEKEIRQLILNLVRNGLEAMSSGGSLTVRTYTDDQEVVLSLRDQGSGIEPDILEKIGTPFFTTKDNGTGLGLAVCYGIAARHKAAIKVDTCATGTTFYVRFRL
;
A
#
# COMPACT_ATOMS: atom_id res chain seq x y z
N MET A 1 53.13 -46.74 103.69
CA MET A 1 52.27 -47.53 102.79
C MET A 1 51.23 -46.57 102.25
N SER A 2 51.17 -46.21 100.99
CA SER A 2 51.94 -46.54 99.79
C SER A 2 51.74 -45.38 98.82
N ASP A 3 52.84 -44.98 98.19
CA ASP A 3 52.88 -44.26 96.93
C ASP A 3 52.23 -45.10 95.81
N GLU A 4 52.04 -44.44 94.67
CA GLU A 4 51.86 -44.99 93.31
C GLU A 4 50.44 -45.11 92.71
N ASP A 5 50.33 -44.47 91.54
CA ASP A 5 49.25 -44.37 90.56
C ASP A 5 48.05 -43.46 90.91
N LYS A 6 47.71 -42.43 90.11
CA LYS A 6 47.50 -42.54 88.66
C LYS A 6 47.79 -41.23 87.89
N PRO A 7 49.03 -40.95 87.50
CA PRO A 7 49.33 -40.02 86.39
C PRO A 7 48.59 -40.43 85.10
N GLY A 8 48.35 -41.73 84.93
CA GLY A 8 47.59 -42.30 83.83
C GLY A 8 46.12 -41.84 83.75
N GLU A 9 45.40 -41.65 84.86
CA GLU A 9 43.99 -41.24 84.80
C GLU A 9 43.80 -39.79 84.33
N ARG A 10 44.73 -38.90 84.69
CA ARG A 10 44.73 -37.51 84.21
C ARG A 10 45.08 -37.44 82.73
N LEU A 11 46.08 -38.21 82.30
CA LEU A 11 46.49 -38.32 80.90
C LEU A 11 45.38 -38.95 80.03
N ILE A 12 44.67 -39.95 80.56
CA ILE A 12 43.53 -40.60 79.89
C ILE A 12 42.37 -39.61 79.72
N ASN A 13 42.06 -38.79 80.73
CA ASN A 13 41.00 -37.77 80.61
C ASN A 13 41.38 -36.66 79.63
N GLU A 14 42.64 -36.19 79.62
CA GLU A 14 43.12 -35.23 78.61
C GLU A 14 43.11 -35.82 77.18
N LEU A 15 43.47 -37.10 77.02
CA LEU A 15 43.37 -37.81 75.74
C LEU A 15 41.91 -37.98 75.29
N LEU A 16 40.98 -38.25 76.22
CA LEU A 16 39.55 -38.36 75.92
C LEU A 16 38.94 -37.00 75.51
N GLU A 17 39.27 -35.91 76.20
CA GLU A 17 38.86 -34.57 75.80
C GLU A 17 39.44 -34.15 74.45
N THR A 18 40.71 -34.47 74.20
CA THR A 18 41.37 -34.17 72.92
C THR A 18 40.74 -34.97 71.79
N ARG A 19 40.38 -36.24 72.03
CA ARG A 19 39.65 -37.09 71.07
C ARG A 19 38.24 -36.59 70.79
N GLN A 20 37.51 -36.10 71.79
CA GLN A 20 36.21 -35.45 71.58
C GLN A 20 36.32 -34.15 70.78
N LYS A 21 37.31 -33.31 71.09
CA LYS A 21 37.59 -32.07 70.34
C LYS A 21 37.98 -32.36 68.90
N LEU A 22 38.78 -33.40 68.66
CA LEU A 22 39.18 -33.86 67.32
C LEU A 22 37.96 -34.37 66.53
N GLY A 23 37.11 -35.21 67.13
CA GLY A 23 35.87 -35.67 66.48
C GLY A 23 34.92 -34.53 66.13
N ALA A 24 34.73 -33.56 67.04
CA ALA A 24 33.94 -32.36 66.76
C ALA A 24 34.56 -31.44 65.69
N MET A 25 35.89 -31.49 65.51
CA MET A 25 36.59 -30.76 64.44
C MET A 25 36.46 -31.48 63.10
N GLU A 26 36.59 -32.80 63.06
CA GLU A 26 36.36 -33.64 61.88
C GLU A 26 34.92 -33.51 61.37
N ASP A 27 33.93 -33.53 62.27
CA ASP A 27 32.51 -33.31 61.93
C ASP A 27 32.22 -31.89 61.42
N ARG A 28 32.98 -30.88 61.89
CA ARG A 28 32.88 -29.52 61.36
C ARG A 28 33.51 -29.42 59.97
N CYS A 29 34.67 -30.05 59.77
CA CYS A 29 35.35 -30.06 58.48
C CYS A 29 34.51 -30.77 57.42
N ARG A 30 33.93 -31.94 57.75
CA ARG A 30 33.05 -32.68 56.84
C ARG A 30 31.81 -31.87 56.44
N ARG A 31 31.15 -31.21 57.40
CA ARG A 31 30.01 -30.31 57.10
C ARG A 31 30.41 -29.14 56.20
N ALA A 32 31.56 -28.53 56.45
CA ALA A 32 32.06 -27.44 55.62
C ALA A 32 32.40 -27.90 54.19
N GLU A 33 32.98 -29.10 54.04
CA GLU A 33 33.25 -29.71 52.74
C GLU A 33 31.97 -30.02 51.96
N ASP A 34 30.94 -30.54 52.63
CA ASP A 34 29.64 -30.81 52.01
C ASP A 34 28.93 -29.52 51.59
N GLU A 35 28.99 -28.45 52.40
CA GLU A 35 28.48 -27.12 52.03
C GLU A 35 29.23 -26.53 50.83
N LEU A 36 30.57 -26.64 50.81
CA LEU A 36 31.40 -26.19 49.69
C LEU A 36 31.07 -26.95 48.39
N ARG A 37 30.88 -28.27 48.45
CA ARG A 37 30.48 -29.08 47.29
C ARG A 37 29.10 -28.69 46.78
N LYS A 38 28.15 -28.42 47.68
CA LYS A 38 26.81 -27.94 47.31
C LYS A 38 26.88 -26.57 46.62
N LEU A 39 27.71 -25.66 47.16
CA LEU A 39 27.92 -24.33 46.60
C LEU A 39 28.59 -24.38 45.22
N ASP A 40 29.60 -25.23 45.03
CA ASP A 40 30.28 -25.42 43.75
C ASP A 40 29.32 -25.96 42.67
N LYS A 41 28.49 -26.95 43.01
CA LYS A 41 27.44 -27.47 42.11
C LYS A 41 26.46 -26.37 41.71
N LEU A 42 26.03 -25.54 42.65
CA LEU A 42 25.15 -24.41 42.40
C LEU A 42 25.78 -23.40 41.43
N LEU A 43 27.01 -22.95 41.71
CA LEU A 43 27.73 -21.99 40.86
C LEU A 43 27.94 -22.50 39.45
N LYS A 44 28.28 -23.79 39.30
CA LYS A 44 28.42 -24.43 37.98
C LYS A 44 27.11 -24.44 37.21
N GLY A 45 26.01 -24.85 37.86
CA GLY A 45 24.71 -24.89 37.20
C GLY A 45 24.17 -23.49 36.85
N VAL A 46 24.46 -22.49 37.67
CA VAL A 46 24.22 -21.08 37.34
C VAL A 46 24.98 -20.68 36.09
N ALA A 47 26.28 -20.97 36.00
CA ALA A 47 27.09 -20.64 34.83
C ALA A 47 26.56 -21.33 33.56
N ASP A 48 26.19 -22.61 33.65
CA ASP A 48 25.64 -23.38 32.52
C ASP A 48 24.27 -22.83 32.07
N SER A 49 23.42 -22.44 33.01
CA SER A 49 22.13 -21.80 32.73
C SER A 49 22.29 -20.44 32.05
N THR A 50 23.14 -19.57 32.59
CA THR A 50 23.44 -18.26 31.99
C THR A 50 24.04 -18.43 30.59
N LYS A 51 24.91 -19.42 30.38
CA LYS A 51 25.48 -19.72 29.06
C LYS A 51 24.39 -20.15 28.07
N ARG A 52 23.43 -20.98 28.48
CA ARG A 52 22.31 -21.41 27.65
C ARG A 52 21.42 -20.24 27.24
N LEU A 53 21.17 -19.33 28.18
CA LEU A 53 20.37 -18.13 28.00
C LEU A 53 21.04 -17.10 27.05
N LEU A 54 22.37 -17.00 27.05
CA LEU A 54 23.12 -16.06 26.20
C LEU A 54 23.42 -16.60 24.79
N ALA A 55 23.14 -17.88 24.51
CA ALA A 55 23.34 -18.45 23.18
C ALA A 55 22.40 -17.79 22.15
N ALA A 56 22.90 -17.54 20.94
CA ALA A 56 22.30 -16.66 19.92
C ALA A 56 20.90 -17.06 19.41
N ASP A 57 20.37 -18.23 19.77
CA ASP A 57 19.05 -18.72 19.35
C ASP A 57 17.99 -18.46 20.42
N ASN A 58 17.79 -17.18 20.80
CA ASN A 58 16.89 -16.63 21.84
C ASN A 58 15.39 -17.05 21.73
N ASN A 59 15.11 -18.33 21.58
CA ASN A 59 13.77 -18.89 21.49
C ASN A 59 13.25 -19.23 22.88
N ILE A 60 11.94 -19.34 23.03
CA ILE A 60 11.25 -19.69 24.30
C ILE A 60 11.86 -20.94 24.95
N LEU A 61 12.25 -21.92 24.13
CA LEU A 61 12.90 -23.15 24.56
C LEU A 61 14.21 -22.93 25.32
N ALA A 62 15.01 -21.91 24.96
CA ALA A 62 16.29 -21.64 25.63
C ALA A 62 16.10 -21.15 27.07
N ILE A 63 15.02 -20.40 27.33
CA ILE A 63 14.67 -19.93 28.69
C ILE A 63 14.20 -21.09 29.53
N THR A 64 13.30 -21.94 29.01
CA THR A 64 12.83 -23.14 29.72
C THR A 64 13.97 -24.12 30.01
N ASP A 65 14.88 -24.35 29.06
CA ASP A 65 16.09 -25.16 29.27
C ASP A 65 16.99 -24.57 30.37
N ALA A 66 17.18 -23.24 30.36
CA ALA A 66 17.99 -22.55 31.36
C ALA A 66 17.37 -22.64 32.77
N LEU A 67 16.04 -22.59 32.88
CA LEU A 67 15.31 -22.84 34.12
C LEU A 67 15.48 -24.29 34.60
N ALA A 68 15.45 -25.27 33.69
CA ALA A 68 15.68 -26.67 34.01
C ALA A 68 17.07 -26.91 34.59
N ILE A 69 18.11 -26.35 33.97
CA ILE A 69 19.50 -26.43 34.45
C ILE A 69 19.60 -25.83 35.86
N LEU A 70 18.97 -24.67 36.10
CA LEU A 70 18.95 -24.06 37.45
C LEU A 70 18.23 -24.92 38.45
N GLY A 71 17.05 -25.43 38.11
CA GLY A 71 16.23 -26.25 38.99
C GLY A 71 16.97 -27.49 39.49
N GLU A 72 17.71 -28.16 38.61
CA GLU A 72 18.54 -29.31 38.98
C GLU A 72 19.82 -28.94 39.75
N ALA A 73 20.39 -27.76 39.49
CA ALA A 73 21.57 -27.28 40.20
C ALA A 73 21.25 -26.86 41.64
N VAL A 74 20.14 -26.13 41.82
CA VAL A 74 19.62 -25.68 43.13
C VAL A 74 18.96 -26.85 43.89
N ASN A 75 18.60 -27.90 43.16
CA ASN A 75 17.85 -29.06 43.63
C ASN A 75 16.52 -28.64 44.26
N VAL A 76 15.68 -28.00 43.44
CA VAL A 76 14.30 -27.63 43.76
C VAL A 76 13.33 -28.42 42.90
N ASP A 77 12.04 -28.26 43.19
CA ASP A 77 10.95 -28.96 42.52
C ASP A 77 10.33 -28.12 41.40
N ARG A 78 10.37 -26.79 41.50
CA ARG A 78 9.86 -25.87 40.49
C ARG A 78 10.70 -24.59 40.43
N VAL A 79 10.93 -24.09 39.23
CA VAL A 79 11.52 -22.77 38.96
C VAL A 79 10.68 -22.03 37.95
N TYR A 80 10.35 -20.77 38.21
CA TYR A 80 9.43 -20.03 37.38
C TYR A 80 9.73 -18.54 37.37
N ILE A 81 9.29 -17.85 36.31
CA ILE A 81 9.48 -16.40 36.13
C ILE A 81 8.12 -15.73 36.04
N PHE A 82 7.89 -14.76 36.92
CA PHE A 82 6.76 -13.84 36.84
C PHE A 82 7.20 -12.51 36.25
N GLU A 83 6.35 -11.94 35.41
CA GLU A 83 6.60 -10.70 34.69
C GLU A 83 5.51 -9.66 34.98
N HIS A 84 5.90 -8.41 35.19
CA HIS A 84 4.96 -7.29 35.22
C HIS A 84 4.56 -6.84 33.83
N HIS A 85 3.27 -6.58 33.64
CA HIS A 85 2.76 -5.95 32.43
C HIS A 85 1.46 -5.18 32.72
N LEU A 86 0.95 -4.47 31.72
CA LEU A 86 -0.37 -3.85 31.81
C LEU A 86 -1.45 -4.86 31.45
N HIS A 87 -2.51 -4.91 32.24
CA HIS A 87 -3.66 -5.75 31.97
C HIS A 87 -4.32 -5.30 30.66
N PRO A 88 -4.60 -6.19 29.69
CA PRO A 88 -5.02 -5.82 28.35
C PRO A 88 -6.34 -5.03 28.29
N ILE A 89 -7.28 -5.31 29.19
CA ILE A 89 -8.57 -4.61 29.27
C ILE A 89 -8.53 -3.40 30.23
N THR A 90 -8.04 -3.57 31.46
CA THR A 90 -8.17 -2.53 32.49
C THR A 90 -7.03 -1.52 32.52
N GLY A 91 -5.91 -1.79 31.82
CA GLY A 91 -4.70 -0.97 31.84
C GLY A 91 -3.98 -0.91 33.19
N LYS A 92 -4.44 -1.67 34.21
CA LYS A 92 -3.78 -1.72 35.52
C LYS A 92 -2.53 -2.60 35.46
N LYS A 93 -1.52 -2.27 36.28
CA LYS A 93 -0.31 -3.08 36.43
C LYS A 93 -0.67 -4.41 37.09
N VAL A 94 -0.27 -5.50 36.45
CA VAL A 94 -0.50 -6.89 36.89
C VAL A 94 0.77 -7.70 36.69
N VAL A 95 0.82 -8.89 37.28
CA VAL A 95 1.90 -9.85 37.12
C VAL A 95 1.37 -11.17 36.55
N SER A 96 2.16 -11.84 35.73
CA SER A 96 1.82 -13.15 35.19
C SER A 96 3.01 -14.09 35.18
N GLN A 97 2.77 -15.38 35.41
CA GLN A 97 3.79 -16.42 35.20
C GLN A 97 4.01 -16.61 33.69
N ARG A 98 5.25 -16.45 33.22
CA ARG A 98 5.60 -16.51 31.78
C ARG A 98 6.41 -17.73 31.41
N PHE A 99 7.20 -18.22 32.35
CA PHE A 99 8.08 -19.36 32.15
C PHE A 99 8.06 -20.23 33.39
N GLU A 100 8.16 -21.54 33.18
CA GLU A 100 8.19 -22.53 34.23
C GLU A 100 9.02 -23.74 33.79
N TRP A 101 9.76 -24.27 34.76
CA TRP A 101 10.23 -25.64 34.77
C TRP A 101 9.74 -26.30 36.06
N SER A 102 9.22 -27.52 35.96
CA SER A 102 8.92 -28.36 37.11
C SER A 102 9.59 -29.72 36.93
N ARG A 103 9.91 -30.34 38.06
CA ARG A 103 10.30 -31.75 38.10
C ARG A 103 9.10 -32.62 37.75
N ASP A 104 9.31 -33.75 37.09
CA ASP A 104 8.24 -34.69 36.69
C ASP A 104 7.28 -35.11 37.81
N SER A 105 7.73 -35.06 39.06
CA SER A 105 6.93 -35.41 40.24
C SER A 105 6.04 -34.27 40.76
N VAL A 106 6.05 -33.10 40.14
CA VAL A 106 5.33 -31.88 40.57
C VAL A 106 4.53 -31.30 39.41
N GLU A 107 3.24 -31.06 39.66
CA GLU A 107 2.32 -30.52 38.65
C GLU A 107 2.76 -29.11 38.20
N PRO A 108 2.93 -28.86 36.89
CA PRO A 108 3.18 -27.52 36.36
C PRO A 108 2.04 -26.54 36.71
N GLN A 109 2.36 -25.27 36.95
CA GLN A 109 1.40 -24.20 37.25
C GLN A 109 1.36 -23.12 36.16
N ILE A 110 2.09 -23.27 35.04
CA ILE A 110 2.16 -22.27 33.97
C ILE A 110 0.78 -21.90 33.40
N ASP A 111 -0.13 -22.88 33.29
CA ASP A 111 -1.49 -22.71 32.78
C ASP A 111 -2.51 -22.33 33.88
N ASN A 112 -2.06 -22.10 35.12
CA ASN A 112 -2.95 -21.73 36.22
C ASN A 112 -3.50 -20.30 36.03
N PRO A 113 -4.82 -20.13 35.82
CA PRO A 113 -5.41 -18.82 35.54
C PRO A 113 -5.30 -17.84 36.71
N TYR A 114 -5.13 -18.32 37.95
CA TYR A 114 -4.93 -17.45 39.12
C TYR A 114 -3.52 -16.82 39.13
N LEU A 115 -2.58 -17.37 38.37
CA LEU A 115 -1.22 -16.86 38.23
C LEU A 115 -1.04 -16.00 36.98
N GLN A 116 -2.13 -15.74 36.24
CA GLN A 116 -2.16 -14.93 35.03
C GLN A 116 -2.96 -13.64 35.26
N ASN A 117 -2.40 -12.50 34.85
CA ASN A 117 -2.98 -11.16 35.06
C ASN A 117 -3.30 -10.86 36.55
N ALA A 118 -2.49 -11.40 37.46
CA ALA A 118 -2.67 -11.29 38.90
C ALA A 118 -2.35 -9.87 39.41
N SER A 119 -3.10 -9.41 40.42
CA SER A 119 -2.79 -8.19 41.17
C SER A 119 -2.29 -8.56 42.57
N TYR A 120 -1.13 -8.01 42.96
CA TYR A 120 -0.56 -8.25 44.29
C TYR A 120 -1.55 -7.89 45.40
N ASP A 121 -2.20 -6.73 45.30
CA ASP A 121 -3.16 -6.27 46.31
C ASP A 121 -4.38 -7.19 46.39
N ALA A 122 -4.95 -7.55 45.23
CA ALA A 122 -6.15 -8.38 45.16
C ALA A 122 -5.91 -9.82 45.67
N GLN A 123 -4.67 -10.29 45.62
CA GLN A 123 -4.27 -11.63 46.10
C GLN A 123 -3.70 -11.62 47.53
N GLY A 124 -3.68 -10.47 48.22
CA GLY A 124 -3.10 -10.37 49.56
C GLY A 124 -1.58 -10.49 49.58
N MET A 125 -0.92 -10.21 48.46
CA MET A 125 0.53 -10.29 48.23
C MET A 125 1.21 -8.90 48.19
N ALA A 126 0.61 -7.86 48.77
CA ALA A 126 1.15 -6.49 48.75
C ALA A 126 2.60 -6.41 49.29
N ARG A 127 2.90 -7.18 50.36
CA ARG A 127 4.25 -7.31 50.94
C ARG A 127 5.27 -7.76 49.91
N TRP A 128 4.90 -8.65 48.98
CA TRP A 128 5.82 -9.13 47.96
C TRP A 128 6.25 -8.01 47.03
N TYR A 129 5.31 -7.17 46.60
CA TYR A 129 5.64 -6.01 45.78
C TYR A 129 6.58 -5.03 46.50
N GLU A 130 6.32 -4.73 47.78
CA GLU A 130 7.15 -3.84 48.58
C GLU A 130 8.58 -4.38 48.75
N VAL A 131 8.72 -5.66 49.13
CA VAL A 131 10.03 -6.29 49.34
C VAL A 131 10.82 -6.35 48.02
N PHE A 132 10.20 -6.81 46.93
CA PHE A 132 10.87 -6.94 45.65
C PHE A 132 11.22 -5.61 44.99
N SER A 133 10.36 -4.59 45.12
CA SER A 133 10.66 -3.25 44.60
C SER A 133 11.81 -2.57 45.34
N ALA A 134 12.08 -2.97 46.59
CA ALA A 134 13.26 -2.57 47.34
C ALA A 134 14.50 -3.45 47.06
N GLY A 135 14.41 -4.44 46.15
CA GLY A 135 15.48 -5.37 45.83
C GLY A 135 15.71 -6.49 46.85
N GLY A 136 14.81 -6.63 47.84
CA GLY A 136 14.84 -7.73 48.79
C GLY A 136 14.29 -9.03 48.22
N SER A 137 14.61 -10.16 48.84
CA SER A 137 14.04 -11.47 48.50
C SER A 137 13.01 -11.93 49.55
N ILE A 138 12.18 -12.90 49.19
CA ILE A 138 11.28 -13.58 50.11
C ILE A 138 11.67 -15.05 50.15
N SER A 139 11.97 -15.58 51.35
CA SER A 139 12.35 -16.98 51.49
C SER A 139 11.97 -17.59 52.82
N GLY A 140 11.79 -18.91 52.82
CA GLY A 140 11.60 -19.71 54.02
C GLY A 140 10.47 -20.75 53.92
N PRO A 141 10.16 -21.44 55.02
CA PRO A 141 9.03 -22.36 55.11
C PRO A 141 7.69 -21.63 54.97
N VAL A 142 6.83 -22.09 54.07
CA VAL A 142 5.53 -21.44 53.77
C VAL A 142 4.61 -21.40 54.99
N LYS A 143 4.72 -22.39 55.89
CA LYS A 143 3.97 -22.42 57.17
C LYS A 143 4.23 -21.19 58.06
N GLU A 144 5.36 -20.49 57.88
CA GLU A 144 5.77 -19.30 58.64
C GLU A 144 5.31 -17.98 57.98
N PHE A 145 4.71 -18.05 56.80
CA PHE A 145 4.32 -16.86 56.04
C PHE A 145 2.97 -16.31 56.54
N PRO A 146 2.66 -15.04 56.26
CA PRO A 146 1.34 -14.46 56.54
C PRO A 146 0.22 -15.31 55.93
N MET A 147 -0.93 -15.40 56.63
CA MET A 147 -2.04 -16.30 56.27
C MET A 147 -2.49 -16.18 54.80
N ALA A 148 -2.63 -14.95 54.29
CA ALA A 148 -3.06 -14.71 52.90
C ALA A 148 -2.06 -15.27 51.88
N GLU A 149 -0.76 -15.11 52.14
CA GLU A 149 0.30 -15.63 51.26
C GLU A 149 0.37 -17.15 51.36
N ARG A 150 0.32 -17.68 52.58
CA ARG A 150 0.35 -19.11 52.88
C ARG A 150 -0.77 -19.86 52.16
N GLU A 151 -2.01 -19.36 52.21
CA GLU A 151 -3.13 -20.00 51.53
C GLU A 151 -2.94 -20.12 50.01
N LEU A 152 -2.35 -19.11 49.36
CA LEU A 152 -2.11 -19.15 47.92
C LEU A 152 -0.96 -20.10 47.55
N LEU A 153 0.07 -20.16 48.39
CA LEU A 153 1.26 -20.99 48.18
C LEU A 153 0.99 -22.48 48.48
N GLU A 154 0.26 -22.78 49.56
CA GLU A 154 -0.13 -24.15 49.93
C GLU A 154 -1.07 -24.80 48.90
N ARG A 155 -1.93 -24.01 48.23
CA ARG A 155 -2.75 -24.48 47.10
C ARG A 155 -1.93 -24.96 45.90
N GLN A 156 -0.68 -24.53 45.80
CA GLN A 156 0.28 -24.93 44.77
C GLN A 156 1.26 -26.01 45.28
N GLU A 157 0.97 -26.57 46.46
CA GLU A 157 1.78 -27.59 47.16
C GLU A 157 3.19 -27.12 47.53
N ILE A 158 3.38 -25.81 47.72
CA ILE A 158 4.69 -25.24 48.06
C ILE A 158 4.93 -25.38 49.57
N VAL A 159 6.00 -26.07 49.96
CA VAL A 159 6.39 -26.29 51.37
C VAL A 159 7.39 -25.23 51.83
N SER A 160 8.33 -24.88 50.97
CA SER A 160 9.25 -23.76 51.18
C SER A 160 9.62 -23.12 49.85
N LEU A 161 9.94 -21.83 49.86
CA LEU A 161 10.29 -21.11 48.64
C LEU A 161 11.44 -20.13 48.85
N LEU A 162 12.08 -19.76 47.74
CA LEU A 162 12.85 -18.55 47.59
C LEU A 162 12.37 -17.84 46.34
N ALA A 163 11.97 -16.58 46.48
CA ALA A 163 11.64 -15.71 45.37
C ALA A 163 12.55 -14.49 45.40
N VAL A 164 13.18 -14.19 44.26
CA VAL A 164 14.15 -13.11 44.09
C VAL A 164 13.68 -12.14 43.00
N PRO A 165 13.87 -10.83 43.17
CA PRO A 165 13.43 -9.85 42.20
C PRO A 165 14.33 -9.87 40.95
N VAL A 166 13.72 -9.70 39.79
CA VAL A 166 14.37 -9.38 38.53
C VAL A 166 14.34 -7.87 38.37
N ILE A 167 15.52 -7.25 38.36
CA ILE A 167 15.70 -5.81 38.18
C ILE A 167 16.44 -5.59 36.87
N VAL A 168 15.88 -4.74 36.01
CA VAL A 168 16.50 -4.32 34.74
C VAL A 168 16.44 -2.80 34.66
N ASP A 169 17.58 -2.14 34.40
CA ASP A 169 17.72 -0.68 34.37
C ASP A 169 17.05 0.03 35.57
N ASP A 170 17.37 -0.42 36.78
CA ASP A 170 16.82 0.07 38.06
C ASP A 170 15.28 -0.05 38.21
N LYS A 171 14.63 -0.83 37.34
CA LYS A 171 13.19 -1.09 37.41
C LYS A 171 12.92 -2.53 37.85
N TYR A 172 11.98 -2.66 38.78
CA TYR A 172 11.43 -3.96 39.16
C TYR A 172 10.58 -4.52 38.02
N TRP A 173 11.15 -5.48 37.30
CA TRP A 173 10.59 -6.08 36.08
C TRP A 173 9.63 -7.23 36.39
N GLY A 174 9.94 -8.00 37.43
CA GLY A 174 9.26 -9.24 37.78
C GLY A 174 10.10 -10.04 38.78
N PHE A 175 9.83 -11.31 39.00
CA PHE A 175 10.61 -12.11 39.95
C PHE A 175 10.82 -13.55 39.46
N ILE A 176 11.84 -14.21 39.99
CA ILE A 176 12.06 -15.65 39.79
C ILE A 176 11.78 -16.36 41.11
N GLY A 177 10.98 -17.41 41.06
CA GLY A 177 10.68 -18.26 42.20
C GLY A 177 11.33 -19.64 42.09
N PHE A 178 11.68 -20.19 43.25
CA PHE A 178 12.29 -21.49 43.44
C PHE A 178 11.50 -22.20 44.56
N ASP A 179 10.71 -23.22 44.20
CA ASP A 179 9.85 -23.94 45.15
C ASP A 179 10.40 -25.32 45.49
N ASP A 180 10.37 -25.64 46.77
CA ASP A 180 10.45 -27.01 47.28
C ASP A 180 9.05 -27.44 47.71
N CYS A 181 8.50 -28.46 47.04
CA CYS A 181 7.16 -29.00 47.30
C CYS A 181 7.19 -30.24 48.21
N ARG A 182 8.37 -30.84 48.40
CA ARG A 182 8.52 -32.11 49.13
C ARG A 182 9.17 -32.00 50.49
N SER A 183 9.96 -30.95 50.72
CA SER A 183 10.75 -30.82 51.96
C SER A 183 10.81 -29.37 52.43
N GLU A 184 10.90 -29.20 53.75
CA GLU A 184 11.10 -27.91 54.36
C GLU A 184 12.56 -27.48 54.25
N ARG A 185 12.80 -26.34 53.58
CA ARG A 185 14.13 -25.76 53.40
C ARG A 185 14.22 -24.38 54.04
N ARG A 186 15.40 -24.08 54.60
CA ARG A 186 15.84 -22.71 54.89
C ARG A 186 16.99 -22.35 53.96
N TRP A 187 16.87 -21.20 53.32
CA TRP A 187 17.84 -20.71 52.36
C TRP A 187 18.97 -19.95 53.05
N SER A 188 20.21 -20.24 52.67
CA SER A 188 21.37 -19.48 53.13
C SER A 188 21.48 -18.13 52.40
N LYS A 189 22.13 -17.15 53.02
CA LYS A 189 22.40 -15.85 52.39
C LYS A 189 23.26 -15.95 51.13
N ASN A 190 24.10 -16.97 51.04
CA ASN A 190 24.91 -17.24 49.85
C ASN A 190 24.04 -17.73 48.69
N GLU A 191 23.13 -18.70 48.93
CA GLU A 191 22.18 -19.16 47.91
C GLU A 191 21.29 -18.02 47.42
N GLU A 192 20.76 -17.20 48.33
CA GLU A 192 19.95 -16.02 48.02
C GLU A 192 20.69 -15.02 47.14
N SER A 193 21.96 -14.74 47.45
CA SER A 193 22.80 -13.80 46.69
C SER A 193 23.12 -14.32 45.29
N ILE A 194 23.45 -15.61 45.17
CA ILE A 194 23.75 -16.26 43.89
C ILE A 194 22.50 -16.25 42.99
N LEU A 195 21.33 -16.60 43.53
CA LEU A 195 20.10 -16.66 42.75
C LEU A 195 19.56 -15.28 42.39
N THR A 196 19.80 -14.26 43.22
CA THR A 196 19.55 -12.86 42.84
C THR A 196 20.41 -12.44 41.64
N ALA A 197 21.69 -12.84 41.59
CA ALA A 197 22.55 -12.54 40.44
C ALA A 197 22.10 -13.25 39.15
N VAL A 198 21.58 -14.48 39.27
CA VAL A 198 20.95 -15.21 38.17
C VAL A 198 19.73 -14.47 37.65
N ALA A 199 18.86 -13.99 38.55
CA ALA A 199 17.65 -13.28 38.18
C ALA A 199 17.94 -12.03 37.34
N ALA A 200 19.00 -11.29 37.65
CA ALA A 200 19.47 -10.18 36.83
C ALA A 200 19.88 -10.61 35.41
N SER A 201 20.55 -11.76 35.26
CA SER A 201 20.94 -12.31 33.95
C SER A 201 19.73 -12.68 33.09
N PHE A 202 18.71 -13.28 33.71
CA PHE A 202 17.42 -13.59 33.06
C PHE A 202 16.68 -12.33 32.62
N GLY A 203 16.62 -11.31 33.49
CA GLY A 203 16.04 -10.02 33.14
C GLY A 203 16.70 -9.38 31.91
N GLY A 204 18.03 -9.33 31.89
CA GLY A 204 18.78 -8.76 30.77
C GLY A 204 18.56 -9.50 29.45
N ALA A 205 18.50 -10.83 29.46
CA ALA A 205 18.25 -11.61 28.24
C ALA A 205 16.81 -11.44 27.71
N LEU A 206 15.83 -11.42 28.61
CA LEU A 206 14.42 -11.23 28.26
C LEU A 206 14.16 -9.84 27.66
N GLU A 207 14.72 -8.79 28.24
CA GLU A 207 14.61 -7.42 27.70
C GLU A 207 15.31 -7.27 26.36
N ARG A 208 16.51 -7.85 26.19
CA ARG A 208 17.20 -7.86 24.90
C ARG A 208 16.35 -8.52 23.81
N ARG A 209 15.79 -9.69 24.08
CA ARG A 209 14.92 -10.41 23.15
C ARG A 209 13.68 -9.57 22.78
N ARG A 210 13.06 -8.91 23.76
CA ARG A 210 11.93 -8.01 23.50
C ARG A 210 12.28 -6.85 22.59
N ALA A 211 13.45 -6.24 22.80
CA ALA A 211 13.94 -5.16 21.94
C ALA A 211 14.19 -5.66 20.51
N GLU A 212 14.79 -6.84 20.34
CA GLU A 212 15.00 -7.49 19.05
C GLU A 212 13.67 -7.80 18.34
N GLU A 213 12.70 -8.40 19.03
CA GLU A 213 11.37 -8.70 18.48
C GLU A 213 10.59 -7.41 18.11
N ALA A 214 10.65 -6.39 18.96
CA ALA A 214 10.00 -5.10 18.70
C ALA A 214 10.61 -4.38 17.50
N LEU A 215 11.94 -4.41 17.36
CA LEU A 215 12.65 -3.88 16.19
C LEU A 215 12.23 -4.64 14.93
N HIS A 216 12.29 -5.98 14.96
CA HIS A 216 11.91 -6.81 13.83
C HIS A 216 10.47 -6.55 13.37
N LEU A 217 9.52 -6.47 14.32
CA LEU A 217 8.12 -6.18 14.02
C LEU A 217 7.93 -4.75 13.47
N SER A 218 8.72 -3.79 13.95
CA SER A 218 8.71 -2.43 13.43
C SER A 218 9.25 -2.37 11.99
N GLU A 219 10.36 -3.06 11.71
CA GLU A 219 10.93 -3.18 10.37
C GLU A 219 9.98 -3.87 9.40
N GLU A 220 9.34 -4.97 9.83
CA GLU A 220 8.35 -5.69 9.02
C GLU A 220 7.15 -4.80 8.70
N ARG A 221 6.63 -4.05 9.69
CA ARG A 221 5.52 -3.10 9.49
C ARG A 221 5.90 -2.01 8.51
N PHE A 222 7.09 -1.41 8.65
CA PHE A 222 7.58 -0.39 7.73
C PHE A 222 7.73 -0.97 6.31
N TYR A 223 8.40 -2.10 6.17
CA TYR A 223 8.62 -2.78 4.88
C TYR A 223 7.28 -3.02 4.16
N LYS A 224 6.29 -3.57 4.86
CA LYS A 224 4.95 -3.83 4.31
C LYS A 224 4.23 -2.54 3.95
N ALA A 225 4.23 -1.53 4.83
CA ALA A 225 3.55 -0.26 4.59
C ALA A 225 4.16 0.54 3.43
N PHE A 226 5.48 0.49 3.27
CA PHE A 226 6.21 1.18 2.21
C PHE A 226 6.09 0.44 0.87
N ASN A 227 6.46 -0.84 0.82
CA ASN A 227 6.52 -1.61 -0.44
C ASN A 227 5.16 -1.97 -1.03
N PHE A 228 4.15 -2.23 -0.20
CA PHE A 228 2.80 -2.55 -0.68
C PHE A 228 1.89 -1.33 -0.85
N ASN A 229 2.39 -0.11 -0.60
CA ASN A 229 1.64 1.10 -0.92
C ASN A 229 1.44 1.20 -2.45
N PRO A 230 0.22 1.44 -2.95
CA PRO A 230 -0.05 1.53 -4.40
C PRO A 230 0.50 2.81 -5.05
N THR A 231 0.88 3.83 -4.27
CA THR A 231 1.51 5.05 -4.79
C THR A 231 3.00 4.86 -4.96
N LEU A 232 3.60 5.61 -5.89
CA LEU A 232 5.05 5.58 -6.07
C LEU A 232 5.69 6.31 -4.90
N MET A 233 6.60 5.65 -4.18
CA MET A 233 7.31 6.25 -3.06
C MET A 233 8.81 6.10 -3.25
N ALA A 234 9.53 7.15 -2.90
CA ALA A 234 10.98 7.19 -2.93
C ALA A 234 11.53 7.98 -1.75
N ILE A 235 12.64 7.52 -1.21
CA ILE A 235 13.47 8.24 -0.25
C ILE A 235 14.75 8.61 -0.99
N SER A 236 15.13 9.88 -0.97
CA SER A 236 16.36 10.37 -1.57
C SER A 236 17.17 11.22 -0.60
N THR A 237 18.45 11.40 -0.90
CA THR A 237 19.27 12.42 -0.23
C THR A 237 18.73 13.81 -0.55
N PHE A 238 19.16 14.83 0.20
CA PHE A 238 18.80 16.21 -0.12
C PHE A 238 19.29 16.66 -1.51
N GLU A 239 20.36 16.05 -2.02
CA GLU A 239 20.90 16.23 -3.38
C GLU A 239 20.14 15.44 -4.46
N GLY A 240 19.10 14.69 -4.06
CA GLY A 240 18.21 13.99 -4.98
C GLY A 240 18.66 12.59 -5.40
N ARG A 241 19.68 11.99 -4.76
CA ARG A 241 20.08 10.59 -5.03
C ARG A 241 19.16 9.62 -4.31
N PHE A 242 18.58 8.66 -5.01
CA PHE A 242 17.67 7.68 -4.41
C PHE A 242 18.41 6.76 -3.42
N ILE A 243 17.89 6.72 -2.19
CA ILE A 243 18.34 5.85 -1.09
C ILE A 243 17.48 4.58 -1.07
N ASP A 244 16.16 4.74 -1.25
CA ASP A 244 15.23 3.62 -1.32
C ASP A 244 14.00 3.98 -2.16
N VAL A 245 13.35 2.97 -2.74
CA VAL A 245 12.12 3.09 -3.53
C VAL A 245 11.21 1.91 -3.28
N ASN A 246 9.91 2.14 -3.31
CA ASN A 246 8.93 1.08 -3.11
C ASN A 246 8.66 0.28 -4.40
N ASP A 247 8.00 -0.86 -4.27
CA ASP A 247 7.73 -1.73 -5.43
C ASP A 247 6.79 -1.08 -6.45
N SER A 248 5.91 -0.16 -6.03
CA SER A 248 5.06 0.61 -6.96
C SER A 248 5.89 1.53 -7.85
N PHE A 249 6.92 2.19 -7.31
CA PHE A 249 7.87 2.97 -8.10
C PHE A 249 8.55 2.12 -9.19
N LEU A 250 9.01 0.92 -8.84
CA LEU A 250 9.70 0.02 -9.77
C LEU A 250 8.76 -0.50 -10.86
N ARG A 251 7.58 -1.00 -10.47
CA ARG A 251 6.57 -1.49 -11.43
C ARG A 251 6.14 -0.41 -12.41
N PHE A 252 5.95 0.81 -11.90
CA PHE A 252 5.51 1.93 -12.72
C PHE A 252 6.60 2.37 -13.70
N THR A 253 7.79 2.68 -13.17
CA THR A 253 8.84 3.30 -13.97
C THR A 253 9.53 2.29 -14.89
N GLY A 254 9.44 1.00 -14.58
CA GLY A 254 10.08 -0.08 -15.33
C GLY A 254 11.58 -0.23 -15.06
N TYR A 255 12.13 0.52 -14.09
CA TYR A 255 13.50 0.36 -13.63
C TYR A 255 13.61 -0.76 -12.58
N ARG A 256 14.77 -1.41 -12.55
CA ARG A 256 15.14 -2.32 -11.44
C ARG A 256 15.71 -1.51 -10.28
N ARG A 257 15.55 -2.01 -9.05
CA ARG A 257 16.03 -1.31 -7.84
C ARG A 257 17.51 -0.95 -7.94
N GLU A 258 18.37 -1.86 -8.39
CA GLU A 258 19.81 -1.60 -8.58
C GLU A 258 20.12 -0.48 -9.59
N GLU A 259 19.24 -0.26 -10.57
CA GLU A 259 19.38 0.81 -11.56
C GLU A 259 18.98 2.17 -10.97
N VAL A 260 18.10 2.18 -9.97
CA VAL A 260 17.55 3.41 -9.37
C VAL A 260 18.42 3.91 -8.24
N LEU A 261 18.87 3.02 -7.36
CA LEU A 261 19.59 3.41 -6.15
C LEU A 261 20.90 4.13 -6.49
N GLY A 262 21.19 5.19 -5.74
CA GLY A 262 22.36 6.05 -5.94
C GLY A 262 22.24 7.05 -7.10
N HIS A 263 21.23 6.94 -7.96
CA HIS A 263 21.03 7.84 -9.09
C HIS A 263 20.01 8.94 -8.78
N THR A 264 20.04 10.02 -9.56
CA THR A 264 19.09 11.15 -9.46
C THR A 264 17.96 11.04 -10.48
N ILE A 265 16.88 11.79 -10.27
CA ILE A 265 15.78 11.92 -11.25
C ILE A 265 16.24 12.40 -12.63
N PHE A 266 17.34 13.17 -12.69
CA PHE A 266 17.91 13.69 -13.92
C PHE A 266 18.76 12.64 -14.65
N GLU A 267 19.52 11.84 -13.91
CA GLU A 267 20.32 10.73 -14.47
C GLU A 267 19.42 9.61 -15.04
N LEU A 268 18.21 9.43 -14.47
CA LEU A 268 17.26 8.39 -14.89
C LEU A 268 16.17 8.89 -15.88
N ASP A 269 16.18 10.17 -16.25
CA ASP A 269 15.16 10.81 -17.11
C ASP A 269 13.71 10.50 -16.68
N THR A 270 13.46 10.44 -15.37
CA THR A 270 12.14 10.05 -14.83
C THR A 270 11.13 11.21 -14.82
N LEU A 271 11.58 12.42 -15.14
CA LEU A 271 10.75 13.63 -15.16
C LEU A 271 10.56 14.08 -16.62
N ALA A 272 9.31 14.18 -17.07
CA ALA A 272 9.04 14.51 -18.47
C ALA A 272 9.44 15.95 -18.84
N LYS A 273 9.46 16.83 -17.85
CA LYS A 273 9.79 18.26 -17.95
C LYS A 273 10.91 18.62 -16.98
N PRO A 274 12.18 18.70 -17.43
CA PRO A 274 13.32 18.97 -16.56
C PRO A 274 13.16 20.22 -15.68
N GLU A 275 12.50 21.26 -16.20
CA GLU A 275 12.22 22.52 -15.49
C GLU A 275 11.34 22.33 -14.23
N GLU A 276 10.56 21.26 -14.14
CA GLU A 276 9.77 20.93 -12.95
C GLU A 276 10.68 20.45 -11.80
N GLY A 277 11.85 19.88 -12.10
CA GLY A 277 12.80 19.34 -11.12
C GLY A 277 13.42 20.45 -10.28
N ASP A 278 13.89 21.51 -10.94
CA ASP A 278 14.43 22.70 -10.28
C ASP A 278 13.38 23.37 -9.38
N ARG A 279 12.12 23.39 -9.85
CA ARG A 279 11.00 23.93 -9.08
C ARG A 279 10.73 23.11 -7.81
N ILE A 280 10.78 21.78 -7.89
CA ILE A 280 10.63 20.88 -6.72
C ILE A 280 11.73 21.16 -5.70
N ILE A 281 12.99 21.20 -6.13
CA ILE A 281 14.13 21.44 -5.23
C ILE A 281 14.01 22.79 -4.54
N ARG A 282 13.66 23.84 -5.29
CA ARG A 282 13.45 25.18 -4.73
C ARG A 282 12.33 25.18 -3.68
N MET A 283 11.16 24.64 -4.03
CA MET A 283 10.01 24.64 -3.12
C MET A 283 10.27 23.82 -1.85
N LEU A 284 10.93 22.66 -1.95
CA LEU A 284 11.35 21.89 -0.78
C LEU A 284 12.36 22.66 0.08
N SER A 285 13.32 23.34 -0.55
CA SER A 285 14.34 24.13 0.17
C SER A 285 13.76 25.33 0.93
N GLU A 286 12.76 26.00 0.35
CA GLU A 286 12.12 27.19 0.93
C GLU A 286 11.04 26.84 1.97
N GLN A 287 10.24 25.80 1.71
CA GLN A 287 9.02 25.51 2.48
C GLN A 287 9.09 24.22 3.31
N GLY A 288 10.11 23.38 3.07
CA GLY A 288 10.29 22.09 3.73
C GLY A 288 9.32 20.99 3.29
N ARG A 289 8.25 21.33 2.55
CA ARG A 289 7.25 20.40 2.04
C ARG A 289 6.61 20.88 0.74
N ILE A 290 6.11 19.95 -0.06
CA ILE A 290 5.26 20.16 -1.24
C ILE A 290 4.06 19.24 -1.11
N ASN A 291 2.86 19.76 -1.37
CA ASN A 291 1.63 18.99 -1.33
C ASN A 291 0.94 19.02 -2.70
N ASN A 292 0.66 17.83 -3.26
CA ASN A 292 -0.15 17.62 -4.45
C ASN A 292 0.18 18.55 -5.63
N MET A 293 1.47 18.73 -5.92
CA MET A 293 1.89 19.45 -7.12
C MET A 293 1.72 18.55 -8.35
N GLU A 294 0.92 18.98 -9.32
CA GLU A 294 0.82 18.29 -10.60
C GLU A 294 2.17 18.33 -11.33
N THR A 295 2.63 17.17 -11.77
CA THR A 295 3.87 16.99 -12.52
C THR A 295 3.71 15.89 -13.57
N CYS A 296 4.54 15.94 -14.61
CA CYS A 296 4.61 14.88 -15.60
C CYS A 296 5.85 14.00 -15.38
N PHE A 297 5.65 12.70 -15.27
CA PHE A 297 6.70 11.73 -15.03
C PHE A 297 6.78 10.74 -16.19
N ARG A 298 7.98 10.22 -16.42
CA ARG A 298 8.33 9.41 -17.59
C ARG A 298 8.81 8.03 -17.13
N ALA A 299 8.24 6.99 -17.72
CA ALA A 299 8.74 5.63 -17.54
C ALA A 299 9.92 5.34 -18.48
N LYS A 300 10.70 4.28 -18.21
CA LYS A 300 11.83 3.82 -19.04
C LYS A 300 11.43 3.52 -20.49
N THR A 301 10.16 3.19 -20.73
CA THR A 301 9.57 2.96 -22.06
C THR A 301 9.34 4.25 -22.86
N GLY A 302 9.46 5.41 -22.23
CA GLY A 302 9.11 6.72 -22.78
C GLY A 302 7.67 7.16 -22.53
N GLU A 303 6.83 6.30 -21.92
CA GLU A 303 5.45 6.65 -21.56
C GLU A 303 5.43 7.82 -20.56
N VAL A 304 4.67 8.87 -20.88
CA VAL A 304 4.49 10.05 -20.01
C VAL A 304 3.15 9.98 -19.31
N ARG A 305 3.16 10.21 -18.00
CA ARG A 305 1.99 10.19 -17.13
C ARG A 305 1.90 11.43 -16.26
N VAL A 306 0.71 11.71 -15.76
CA VAL A 306 0.40 12.88 -14.94
C VAL A 306 0.19 12.45 -13.50
N GLY A 307 0.92 13.06 -12.58
CA GLY A 307 0.97 12.65 -11.18
C GLY A 307 0.88 13.83 -10.23
N LEU A 308 0.37 13.57 -9.03
CA LEU A 308 0.41 14.51 -7.92
C LEU A 308 1.63 14.18 -7.06
N PHE A 309 2.66 15.01 -7.15
CA PHE A 309 3.86 14.91 -6.33
C PHE A 309 3.63 15.59 -4.98
N SER A 310 3.90 14.86 -3.91
CA SER A 310 4.07 15.40 -2.57
C SER A 310 5.46 15.02 -2.07
N GLY A 311 6.13 15.97 -1.43
CA GLY A 311 7.50 15.78 -0.94
C GLY A 311 7.66 16.40 0.44
N GLU A 312 8.36 15.74 1.35
CA GLU A 312 8.67 16.29 2.67
C GLU A 312 10.13 16.04 3.03
N ILE A 313 10.77 17.05 3.63
CA ILE A 313 12.12 16.91 4.18
C ILE A 313 12.03 16.17 5.52
N ILE A 314 12.66 15.00 5.57
CA ILE A 314 12.74 14.14 6.76
C ILE A 314 14.18 14.02 7.24
N SER A 315 14.37 13.55 8.48
CA SER A 315 15.68 13.25 9.06
C SER A 315 15.83 11.75 9.25
N ILE A 316 16.84 11.15 8.61
CA ILE A 316 17.19 9.73 8.77
C ILE A 316 18.64 9.67 9.25
N ALA A 317 18.88 9.05 10.42
CA ALA A 317 20.21 8.98 11.04
C ALA A 317 20.93 10.34 11.17
N GLY A 318 20.17 11.44 11.34
CA GLY A 318 20.70 12.81 11.43
C GLY A 318 21.02 13.47 10.09
N GLN A 319 20.78 12.81 8.96
CA GLN A 319 20.92 13.37 7.62
C GLN A 319 19.58 13.84 7.06
N ARG A 320 19.60 14.95 6.33
CA ARG A 320 18.41 15.48 5.64
C ARG A 320 18.16 14.64 4.39
N CYS A 321 16.96 14.06 4.32
CA CYS A 321 16.47 13.28 3.20
C CYS A 321 15.14 13.85 2.71
N ILE A 322 14.71 13.43 1.53
CA ILE A 322 13.42 13.78 0.95
C ILE A 322 12.60 12.50 0.84
N LEU A 323 11.39 12.49 1.43
CA LEU A 323 10.38 11.48 1.14
C LEU A 323 9.48 12.02 0.03
N GLY A 324 9.58 11.45 -1.17
CA GLY A 324 8.76 11.77 -2.32
C GLY A 324 7.66 10.73 -2.52
N ILE A 325 6.45 11.20 -2.79
CA ILE A 325 5.27 10.37 -3.08
C ILE A 325 4.63 10.92 -4.36
N ILE A 326 4.35 10.03 -5.31
CA ILE A 326 3.62 10.38 -6.55
C ILE A 326 2.36 9.52 -6.62
N ASN A 327 1.21 10.18 -6.66
CA ASN A 327 -0.06 9.55 -6.97
C ASN A 327 -0.36 9.72 -8.46
N ASP A 328 -0.45 8.61 -9.21
CA ASP A 328 -0.80 8.63 -10.64
C ASP A 328 -2.27 9.01 -10.82
N ILE A 329 -2.52 10.12 -11.52
CA ILE A 329 -3.87 10.63 -11.83
C ILE A 329 -4.16 10.62 -13.33
N THR A 330 -3.39 9.87 -14.13
CA THR A 330 -3.48 9.87 -15.59
C THR A 330 -4.87 9.45 -16.08
N GLU A 331 -5.38 8.30 -15.61
CA GLU A 331 -6.71 7.81 -15.98
C GLU A 331 -7.81 8.75 -15.52
N ARG A 332 -7.66 9.34 -14.33
CA ARG A 332 -8.61 10.34 -13.81
C ARG A 332 -8.67 11.57 -14.71
N LYS A 333 -7.52 12.11 -15.13
CA LYS A 333 -7.46 13.27 -16.05
C LYS A 333 -8.05 12.97 -17.42
N LYS A 334 -7.88 11.74 -17.94
CA LYS A 334 -8.52 11.31 -19.20
C LYS A 334 -10.04 11.34 -19.09
N VAL A 335 -10.59 10.75 -18.03
CA VAL A 335 -12.05 10.72 -17.79
C VAL A 335 -12.60 12.14 -17.58
N GLU A 336 -11.91 12.97 -16.80
CA GLU A 336 -12.29 14.38 -16.60
C GLU A 336 -12.32 15.14 -17.93
N GLY A 337 -11.33 14.93 -18.81
CA GLY A 337 -11.29 15.53 -20.14
C GLY A 337 -12.43 15.09 -21.05
N GLU A 338 -12.77 13.79 -21.07
CA GLU A 338 -13.92 13.27 -21.81
C GLU A 338 -15.24 13.84 -21.29
N MET A 339 -15.39 13.96 -19.97
CA MET A 339 -16.59 14.53 -19.36
C MET A 339 -16.78 16.00 -19.72
N VAL A 340 -15.73 16.83 -19.64
CA VAL A 340 -15.76 18.25 -20.06
C VAL A 340 -16.16 18.38 -21.53
N ARG A 341 -15.68 17.47 -22.38
CA ARG A 341 -16.03 17.45 -23.80
C ARG A 341 -17.51 17.12 -24.03
N LEU A 342 -18.05 16.13 -23.32
CA LEU A 342 -19.46 15.75 -23.41
C LEU A 342 -20.37 16.86 -22.87
N ASP A 343 -20.00 17.50 -21.78
CA ASP A 343 -20.76 18.61 -21.18
C ASP A 343 -20.87 19.81 -22.15
N ARG A 344 -19.78 20.15 -22.83
CA ARG A 344 -19.78 21.16 -23.91
C ARG A 344 -20.71 20.78 -25.06
N LEU A 345 -20.76 19.50 -25.46
CA LEU A 345 -21.66 19.04 -26.51
C LEU A 345 -23.13 19.13 -26.07
N HIS A 346 -23.42 18.80 -24.81
CA HIS A 346 -24.77 18.88 -24.25
C HIS A 346 -25.29 20.32 -24.22
N LEU A 347 -24.49 21.27 -23.71
CA LEU A 347 -24.85 22.70 -23.67
C LEU A 347 -25.12 23.26 -25.08
N VAL A 348 -24.24 22.93 -26.03
CA VAL A 348 -24.44 23.32 -27.44
C VAL A 348 -25.72 22.71 -28.01
N GLY A 349 -26.03 21.47 -27.62
CA GLY A 349 -27.24 20.78 -28.00
C GLY A 349 -28.52 21.48 -27.51
N GLU A 350 -28.61 21.80 -26.21
CA GLU A 350 -29.79 22.50 -25.66
C GLU A 350 -30.08 23.82 -26.38
N MET A 351 -29.04 24.60 -26.69
CA MET A 351 -29.18 25.88 -27.39
C MET A 351 -29.55 25.71 -28.87
N ALA A 352 -29.03 24.66 -29.53
CA ALA A 352 -29.20 24.46 -30.96
C ALA A 352 -30.67 24.23 -31.37
N ALA A 353 -31.47 23.53 -30.56
CA ALA A 353 -32.88 23.27 -30.85
C ALA A 353 -33.71 24.55 -31.00
N CYS A 354 -33.57 25.48 -30.04
CA CYS A 354 -34.28 26.75 -30.05
C CYS A 354 -33.83 27.64 -31.21
N ILE A 355 -32.51 27.86 -31.30
CA ILE A 355 -31.89 28.71 -32.34
C ILE A 355 -32.22 28.20 -33.74
N GLY A 356 -32.16 26.89 -33.96
CA GLY A 356 -32.40 26.32 -35.28
C GLY A 356 -33.84 26.52 -35.77
N HIS A 357 -34.83 26.46 -34.88
CA HIS A 357 -36.22 26.78 -35.24
C HIS A 357 -36.40 28.28 -35.51
N GLU A 358 -35.79 29.15 -34.71
CA GLU A 358 -35.90 30.60 -34.86
C GLU A 358 -35.21 31.13 -36.13
N ILE A 359 -34.09 30.52 -36.55
CA ILE A 359 -33.38 30.92 -37.78
C ILE A 359 -34.02 30.30 -39.04
N ARG A 360 -34.53 29.06 -38.97
CA ARG A 360 -35.14 28.39 -40.13
C ARG A 360 -36.36 29.13 -40.68
N ASN A 361 -37.15 29.73 -39.79
CA ASN A 361 -38.38 30.45 -40.15
C ASN A 361 -38.11 31.64 -41.11
N PRO A 362 -37.25 32.63 -40.78
CA PRO A 362 -36.94 33.73 -41.68
C PRO A 362 -36.22 33.27 -42.95
N ILE A 363 -35.30 32.29 -42.88
CA ILE A 363 -34.62 31.74 -44.07
C ILE A 363 -35.62 31.14 -45.06
N THR A 364 -36.59 30.36 -44.56
CA THR A 364 -37.61 29.74 -45.41
C THR A 364 -38.50 30.78 -46.09
N ALA A 365 -38.86 31.86 -45.37
CA ALA A 365 -39.62 32.97 -45.95
C ALA A 365 -38.84 33.72 -47.04
N VAL A 366 -37.57 34.09 -46.78
CA VAL A 366 -36.71 34.78 -47.76
C VAL A 366 -36.48 33.91 -48.99
N ARG A 367 -36.21 32.62 -48.81
CA ARG A 367 -36.06 31.64 -49.90
C ARG A 367 -37.31 31.59 -50.78
N GLY A 368 -38.50 31.57 -50.17
CA GLY A 368 -39.78 31.61 -50.90
C GLY A 368 -39.93 32.86 -51.77
N PHE A 369 -39.62 34.04 -51.24
CA PHE A 369 -39.65 35.28 -52.01
C PHE A 369 -38.63 35.31 -53.15
N LEU A 370 -37.40 34.84 -52.91
CA LEU A 370 -36.37 34.76 -53.95
C LEU A 370 -36.77 33.79 -55.07
N GLN A 371 -37.40 32.66 -54.75
CA GLN A 371 -37.93 31.74 -55.74
C GLN A 371 -39.03 32.39 -56.60
N LEU A 372 -39.93 33.16 -56.00
CA LEU A 372 -40.97 33.90 -56.73
C LEU A 372 -40.37 35.00 -57.62
N LEU A 373 -39.40 35.77 -57.11
CA LEU A 373 -38.70 36.80 -57.87
C LEU A 373 -37.93 36.19 -59.04
N LYS A 374 -37.22 35.07 -58.83
CA LYS A 374 -36.53 34.32 -59.89
C LYS A 374 -37.49 33.82 -60.96
N ARG A 375 -38.67 33.32 -60.57
CA ARG A 375 -39.67 32.80 -61.52
C ARG A 375 -40.33 33.90 -62.36
N ASN A 376 -40.56 35.08 -61.77
CA ASN A 376 -41.26 36.18 -62.42
C ASN A 376 -40.33 37.17 -63.15
N ASN A 377 -39.01 37.04 -63.01
CA ASN A 377 -38.04 37.94 -63.64
C ASN A 377 -37.68 37.45 -65.06
N LYS A 378 -37.59 38.40 -66.00
CA LYS A 378 -37.24 38.14 -67.41
C LYS A 378 -35.75 38.34 -67.70
N ASP A 379 -35.02 39.04 -66.82
CA ASP A 379 -33.58 39.28 -66.95
C ASP A 379 -32.76 38.10 -66.43
N ASP A 380 -31.90 37.53 -67.28
CA ASP A 380 -31.11 36.34 -66.94
C ASP A 380 -29.99 36.63 -65.92
N LYS A 381 -29.41 37.85 -65.92
CA LYS A 381 -28.43 38.25 -64.90
C LYS A 381 -29.07 38.29 -63.50
N SER A 382 -30.28 38.84 -63.39
CA SER A 382 -31.02 38.85 -62.12
C SER A 382 -31.37 37.44 -61.64
N LYS A 383 -31.71 36.51 -62.54
CA LYS A 383 -31.95 35.10 -62.18
C LYS A 383 -30.70 34.41 -61.65
N GLU A 384 -29.53 34.73 -62.18
CA GLU A 384 -28.25 34.21 -61.70
C GLU A 384 -27.97 34.69 -60.27
N TYR A 385 -28.12 35.99 -60.00
CA TYR A 385 -28.00 36.53 -58.64
C TYR A 385 -28.97 35.88 -57.64
N PHE A 386 -30.24 35.66 -58.03
CA PHE A 386 -31.20 34.96 -57.17
C PHE A 386 -30.82 33.49 -56.95
N SER A 387 -30.16 32.85 -57.91
CA SER A 387 -29.69 31.46 -57.76
C SER A 387 -28.60 31.37 -56.71
N ILE A 388 -27.61 32.26 -56.76
CA ILE A 388 -26.54 32.35 -55.77
C ILE A 388 -27.11 32.64 -54.38
N MET A 389 -28.05 33.58 -54.25
CA MET A 389 -28.69 33.85 -52.96
C MET A 389 -29.46 32.64 -52.41
N ILE A 390 -30.15 31.88 -53.27
CA ILE A 390 -30.84 30.66 -52.86
C ILE A 390 -29.82 29.59 -52.43
N GLU A 391 -28.70 29.43 -53.14
CA GLU A 391 -27.62 28.52 -52.77
C GLU A 391 -27.01 28.87 -51.41
N GLU A 392 -26.78 30.14 -51.11
CA GLU A 392 -26.28 30.56 -49.79
C GLU A 392 -27.30 30.33 -48.67
N LEU A 393 -28.60 30.50 -48.93
CA LEU A 393 -29.65 30.14 -47.97
C LEU A 393 -29.74 28.62 -47.75
N ASP A 394 -29.59 27.83 -48.81
CA ASP A 394 -29.58 26.37 -48.73
C ASP A 394 -28.33 25.89 -47.99
N ARG A 395 -27.17 26.54 -48.19
CA ARG A 395 -25.96 26.33 -47.40
C ARG A 395 -26.20 26.64 -45.92
N ALA A 396 -26.75 27.81 -45.58
CA ALA A 396 -27.07 28.16 -44.19
C ALA A 396 -28.05 27.15 -43.55
N ASN A 397 -29.07 26.70 -44.27
CA ASN A 397 -29.99 25.67 -43.82
C ASN A 397 -29.30 24.31 -43.57
N SER A 398 -28.31 23.96 -44.39
CA SER A 398 -27.49 22.76 -44.19
C SER A 398 -26.69 22.87 -42.89
N ILE A 399 -26.03 24.00 -42.63
CA ILE A 399 -25.28 24.25 -41.40
C ILE A 399 -26.19 24.18 -40.18
N ILE A 400 -27.37 24.81 -40.23
CA ILE A 400 -28.36 24.75 -39.15
C ILE A 400 -28.84 23.31 -38.92
N THR A 401 -29.00 22.53 -39.98
CA THR A 401 -29.42 21.13 -39.88
C THR A 401 -28.34 20.25 -39.26
N GLU A 402 -27.07 20.47 -39.61
CA GLU A 402 -25.92 19.85 -38.94
C GLU A 402 -25.84 20.27 -37.47
N PHE A 403 -26.00 21.55 -37.18
CA PHE A 403 -26.01 22.09 -35.82
C PHE A 403 -27.13 21.49 -34.97
N LEU A 404 -28.36 21.43 -35.51
CA LEU A 404 -29.50 20.78 -34.87
C LEU A 404 -29.31 19.27 -34.67
N SER A 405 -28.46 18.61 -35.45
CA SER A 405 -28.18 17.19 -35.27
C SER A 405 -27.35 16.91 -34.00
N LEU A 406 -26.64 17.91 -33.47
CA LEU A 406 -25.97 17.85 -32.16
C LEU A 406 -26.98 17.87 -31.01
N ALA A 407 -28.08 18.60 -31.18
CA ALA A 407 -29.10 18.91 -30.16
C ALA A 407 -30.14 17.84 -29.91
N ARG A 408 -30.31 16.91 -30.85
CA ARG A 408 -31.47 16.04 -30.80
C ARG A 408 -31.33 15.00 -29.70
N ASP A 409 -32.01 15.25 -28.58
CA ASP A 409 -32.60 14.24 -27.69
C ASP A 409 -33.73 13.47 -28.40
N LYS A 410 -33.45 12.94 -29.59
CA LYS A 410 -34.35 11.98 -30.19
C LYS A 410 -34.10 10.66 -29.47
N ALA A 411 -35.15 10.01 -28.97
CA ALA A 411 -35.06 8.63 -28.51
C ALA A 411 -34.39 7.81 -29.62
N VAL A 412 -33.14 7.41 -29.38
CA VAL A 412 -32.33 6.66 -30.34
C VAL A 412 -33.03 5.31 -30.51
N GLU A 413 -33.49 5.00 -31.71
CA GLU A 413 -34.15 3.72 -31.98
C GLU A 413 -33.09 2.63 -32.19
N LEU A 414 -32.43 2.25 -31.10
CA LEU A 414 -31.43 1.18 -31.10
C LEU A 414 -32.09 -0.14 -31.48
N LYS A 415 -31.71 -0.69 -32.64
CA LYS A 415 -32.15 -1.99 -33.12
C LYS A 415 -30.92 -2.84 -33.42
N ALA A 416 -31.00 -4.14 -33.13
CA ALA A 416 -29.94 -5.08 -33.49
C ALA A 416 -29.80 -5.10 -35.02
N ARG A 417 -28.64 -4.66 -35.52
CA ARG A 417 -28.34 -4.58 -36.95
C ARG A 417 -26.86 -4.83 -37.20
N ASN A 418 -26.58 -5.35 -38.38
CA ASN A 418 -25.21 -5.55 -38.83
C ASN A 418 -24.62 -4.27 -39.44
N LEU A 419 -23.48 -3.79 -38.92
CA LEU A 419 -22.83 -2.57 -39.45
C LEU A 419 -22.43 -2.72 -40.93
N ASN A 420 -22.03 -3.92 -41.36
CA ASN A 420 -21.66 -4.17 -42.76
C ASN A 420 -22.85 -3.96 -43.71
N SER A 421 -24.08 -4.19 -43.26
CA SER A 421 -25.29 -3.97 -44.08
C SER A 421 -25.48 -2.49 -44.41
N ILE A 422 -25.18 -1.61 -43.44
CA ILE A 422 -25.25 -0.16 -43.59
C ILE A 422 -24.16 0.32 -44.55
N ILE A 423 -22.92 -0.13 -44.35
CA ILE A 423 -21.78 0.25 -45.22
C ILE A 423 -22.04 -0.18 -46.65
N LYS A 424 -22.51 -1.41 -46.88
CA LYS A 424 -22.90 -1.91 -48.22
C LYS A 424 -23.96 -1.02 -48.86
N SER A 425 -24.98 -0.60 -48.11
CA SER A 425 -26.03 0.29 -48.61
C SER A 425 -25.52 1.70 -48.99
N LEU A 426 -24.48 2.18 -48.31
CA LEU A 426 -23.86 3.48 -48.59
C LEU A 426 -22.83 3.43 -49.71
N SER A 427 -22.29 2.25 -50.04
CA SER A 427 -21.19 2.09 -50.99
C SER A 427 -21.36 2.84 -52.33
N PRO A 428 -22.54 2.90 -52.97
CA PRO A 428 -22.67 3.62 -54.24
C PRO A 428 -22.54 5.14 -54.09
N ILE A 429 -23.03 5.68 -52.96
CA ILE A 429 -22.97 7.11 -52.66
C ILE A 429 -21.53 7.50 -52.31
N LEU A 430 -20.85 6.70 -51.48
CA LEU A 430 -19.45 6.93 -51.12
C LEU A 430 -18.54 6.89 -52.35
N ALA A 431 -18.78 5.95 -53.27
CA ALA A 431 -18.03 5.87 -54.53
C ALA A 431 -18.29 7.08 -55.44
N ALA A 432 -19.55 7.53 -55.55
CA ALA A 432 -19.91 8.71 -56.34
C ALA A 432 -19.26 10.00 -55.79
N ASP A 433 -19.28 10.20 -54.46
CA ASP A 433 -18.65 11.34 -53.81
C ASP A 433 -17.12 11.36 -54.04
N ALA A 434 -16.48 10.19 -53.93
CA ALA A 434 -15.06 10.06 -54.20
C ALA A 434 -14.72 10.36 -55.68
N MET A 435 -15.49 9.82 -56.62
CA MET A 435 -15.30 10.06 -58.06
C MET A 435 -15.46 11.55 -58.41
N ASN A 436 -16.44 12.24 -57.83
CA ASN A 436 -16.63 13.69 -58.03
C ASN A 436 -15.43 14.51 -57.54
N MET A 437 -14.61 13.97 -56.64
CA MET A 437 -13.39 14.59 -56.12
C MET A 437 -12.10 14.01 -56.74
N ASN A 438 -12.21 13.21 -57.82
CA ASN A 438 -11.11 12.46 -58.46
C ASN A 438 -10.36 11.55 -57.47
N LYS A 439 -11.08 10.78 -56.65
CA LYS A 439 -10.56 9.89 -55.60
C LYS A 439 -11.30 8.53 -55.63
N SER A 440 -10.82 7.57 -54.84
CA SER A 440 -11.46 6.26 -54.67
C SER A 440 -11.82 5.94 -53.22
N VAL A 441 -12.80 5.07 -53.03
CA VAL A 441 -13.15 4.47 -51.73
C VAL A 441 -13.05 2.96 -51.87
N GLU A 442 -12.26 2.33 -51.01
CA GLU A 442 -12.09 0.88 -50.92
C GLU A 442 -12.84 0.37 -49.68
N ILE A 443 -13.60 -0.71 -49.82
CA ILE A 443 -14.43 -1.26 -48.75
C ILE A 443 -13.98 -2.68 -48.44
N GLU A 444 -13.54 -2.92 -47.21
CA GLU A 444 -13.00 -4.18 -46.72
C GLU A 444 -13.76 -4.65 -45.47
N LEU A 445 -14.77 -5.49 -45.64
CA LEU A 445 -15.67 -5.88 -44.55
C LEU A 445 -15.32 -7.27 -44.01
N GLY A 446 -14.84 -7.34 -42.77
CA GLY A 446 -14.67 -8.59 -42.04
C GLY A 446 -16.00 -9.13 -41.51
N GLU A 447 -15.98 -10.35 -40.97
CA GLU A 447 -17.13 -10.91 -40.24
C GLU A 447 -17.27 -10.25 -38.88
N ILE A 448 -18.43 -9.65 -38.60
CA ILE A 448 -18.74 -8.96 -37.36
C ILE A 448 -20.18 -9.29 -36.90
N PRO A 449 -20.43 -9.36 -35.58
CA PRO A 449 -21.77 -9.57 -35.04
C PRO A 449 -22.67 -8.33 -35.21
N ASP A 450 -23.96 -8.52 -34.92
CA ASP A 450 -24.93 -7.44 -34.88
C ASP A 450 -24.72 -6.54 -33.65
N LEU A 451 -24.96 -5.24 -33.81
CA LEU A 451 -24.88 -4.27 -32.72
C LEU A 451 -26.22 -3.55 -32.56
N LEU A 452 -26.49 -3.07 -31.34
CA LEU A 452 -27.61 -2.16 -31.08
C LEU A 452 -27.26 -0.77 -31.61
N MET A 453 -27.93 -0.34 -32.69
CA MET A 453 -27.64 0.95 -33.31
C MET A 453 -28.87 1.60 -33.96
N ASP A 454 -28.85 2.93 -34.07
CA ASP A 454 -29.73 3.69 -34.94
C ASP A 454 -29.09 3.83 -36.32
N GLU A 455 -29.75 3.23 -37.30
CA GLU A 455 -29.26 3.18 -38.67
C GLU A 455 -29.02 4.57 -39.29
N LYS A 456 -29.85 5.56 -38.97
CA LYS A 456 -29.74 6.91 -39.55
C LYS A 456 -28.54 7.64 -38.97
N GLU A 457 -28.30 7.51 -37.66
CA GLU A 457 -27.14 8.11 -37.01
C GLU A 457 -25.83 7.46 -37.49
N ILE A 458 -25.77 6.14 -37.58
CA ILE A 458 -24.57 5.45 -38.09
C ILE A 458 -24.29 5.82 -39.55
N ARG A 459 -25.32 5.96 -40.39
CA ARG A 459 -25.14 6.49 -41.76
C ARG A 459 -24.52 7.88 -41.76
N GLN A 460 -25.01 8.78 -40.91
CA GLN A 460 -24.48 10.14 -40.79
C GLN A 460 -23.01 10.14 -40.33
N LEU A 461 -22.67 9.31 -39.34
CA LEU A 461 -21.31 9.15 -38.84
C LEU A 461 -20.36 8.69 -39.96
N ILE A 462 -20.74 7.67 -40.72
CA ILE A 462 -19.91 7.16 -41.84
C ILE A 462 -19.74 8.24 -42.90
N LEU A 463 -20.82 8.91 -43.32
CA LEU A 463 -20.76 9.96 -44.34
C LEU A 463 -19.85 11.12 -43.92
N ASN A 464 -19.96 11.58 -42.68
CA ASN A 464 -19.13 12.66 -42.15
C ASN A 464 -17.64 12.27 -42.12
N LEU A 465 -17.32 11.07 -41.64
CA LEU A 465 -15.94 10.60 -41.56
C LEU A 465 -15.33 10.36 -42.95
N VAL A 466 -16.06 9.74 -43.87
CA VAL A 466 -15.60 9.54 -45.26
C VAL A 466 -15.38 10.89 -45.95
N ARG A 467 -16.33 11.83 -45.85
CA ARG A 467 -16.19 13.15 -46.46
C ARG A 467 -14.98 13.90 -45.91
N ASN A 468 -14.76 13.84 -44.61
CA ASN A 468 -13.59 14.45 -43.97
C ASN A 468 -12.28 13.86 -44.51
N GLY A 469 -12.19 12.54 -44.62
CA GLY A 469 -11.01 11.86 -45.18
C GLY A 469 -10.81 12.16 -46.66
N LEU A 470 -11.89 12.16 -47.47
CA LEU A 470 -11.83 12.56 -48.88
C LEU A 470 -11.32 13.99 -49.02
N GLU A 471 -11.84 14.95 -48.27
CA GLU A 471 -11.40 16.35 -48.32
C GLU A 471 -9.95 16.56 -47.87
N ALA A 472 -9.43 15.70 -47.00
CA ALA A 472 -8.04 15.78 -46.51
C ALA A 472 -6.99 15.29 -47.53
N MET A 473 -7.41 14.60 -48.59
CA MET A 473 -6.52 14.02 -49.60
C MET A 473 -6.39 14.89 -50.86
N SER A 474 -5.27 14.75 -51.57
CA SER A 474 -5.12 15.22 -52.95
C SER A 474 -5.88 14.32 -53.94
N SER A 475 -6.07 14.78 -55.19
CA SER A 475 -6.61 13.93 -56.26
C SER A 475 -5.77 12.65 -56.45
N GLY A 476 -6.43 11.53 -56.74
CA GLY A 476 -5.82 10.21 -56.86
C GLY A 476 -5.68 9.43 -55.55
N GLY A 477 -5.98 10.04 -54.40
CA GLY A 477 -5.97 9.36 -53.09
C GLY A 477 -7.08 8.31 -52.95
N SER A 478 -6.83 7.29 -52.13
CA SER A 478 -7.79 6.23 -51.80
C SER A 478 -8.12 6.25 -50.31
N LEU A 479 -9.42 6.19 -49.98
CA LEU A 479 -9.92 6.06 -48.60
C LEU A 479 -10.40 4.62 -48.36
N THR A 480 -9.86 3.96 -47.34
CA THR A 480 -10.25 2.59 -46.99
C THR A 480 -11.24 2.59 -45.84
N VAL A 481 -12.41 1.99 -46.04
CA VAL A 481 -13.41 1.70 -44.99
C VAL A 481 -13.32 0.22 -44.65
N ARG A 482 -12.90 -0.10 -43.42
CA ARG A 482 -12.71 -1.48 -42.97
C ARG A 482 -13.46 -1.78 -41.68
N THR A 483 -14.05 -2.97 -41.57
CA THR A 483 -14.65 -3.48 -40.33
C THR A 483 -14.01 -4.80 -39.89
N TYR A 484 -13.83 -4.98 -38.58
CA TYR A 484 -13.32 -6.21 -37.97
C TYR A 484 -13.71 -6.29 -36.49
N THR A 485 -13.56 -7.46 -35.89
CA THR A 485 -13.69 -7.66 -34.44
C THR A 485 -12.30 -7.66 -33.80
N ASP A 486 -12.16 -6.93 -32.69
CA ASP A 486 -10.95 -6.82 -31.88
C ASP A 486 -11.36 -7.07 -30.42
N ASP A 487 -10.99 -8.23 -29.89
CA ASP A 487 -11.46 -8.74 -28.59
C ASP A 487 -13.00 -8.72 -28.43
N GLN A 488 -13.53 -7.90 -27.50
CA GLN A 488 -14.97 -7.71 -27.25
C GLN A 488 -15.53 -6.44 -27.91
N GLU A 489 -14.89 -5.95 -28.96
CA GLU A 489 -15.31 -4.75 -29.66
C GLU A 489 -15.44 -4.98 -31.17
N VAL A 490 -16.44 -4.36 -31.79
CA VAL A 490 -16.53 -4.22 -33.24
C VAL A 490 -15.91 -2.90 -33.63
N VAL A 491 -14.95 -2.94 -34.55
CA VAL A 491 -14.19 -1.78 -34.99
C VAL A 491 -14.58 -1.40 -36.41
N LEU A 492 -14.99 -0.14 -36.59
CA LEU A 492 -15.07 0.54 -37.88
C LEU A 492 -13.85 1.44 -38.03
N SER A 493 -13.02 1.17 -39.03
CA SER A 493 -11.85 1.98 -39.36
C SER A 493 -12.04 2.69 -40.69
N LEU A 494 -11.75 4.00 -40.71
CA LEU A 494 -11.73 4.82 -41.92
C LEU A 494 -10.33 5.42 -42.04
N ARG A 495 -9.57 4.97 -43.04
CA ARG A 495 -8.20 5.40 -43.29
C ARG A 495 -8.12 6.24 -44.56
N ASP A 496 -7.65 7.47 -44.43
CA ASP A 496 -7.28 8.32 -45.56
C ASP A 496 -5.75 8.30 -45.80
N GLN A 497 -5.35 8.88 -46.93
CA GLN A 497 -3.96 9.10 -47.34
C GLN A 497 -3.63 10.61 -47.40
N GLY A 498 -4.24 11.40 -46.50
CA GLY A 498 -4.07 12.84 -46.43
C GLY A 498 -2.75 13.26 -45.75
N SER A 499 -2.64 14.56 -45.44
CA SER A 499 -1.44 15.14 -44.81
C SER A 499 -1.31 14.86 -43.30
N GLY A 500 -2.25 14.13 -42.70
CA GLY A 500 -2.33 13.96 -41.25
C GLY A 500 -2.87 15.18 -40.50
N ILE A 501 -2.84 15.11 -39.17
CA ILE A 501 -3.31 16.15 -38.24
C ILE A 501 -2.16 16.50 -37.29
N GLU A 502 -1.86 17.79 -37.14
CA GLU A 502 -0.84 18.26 -36.20
C GLU A 502 -1.25 17.99 -34.73
N PRO A 503 -0.31 17.70 -33.81
CA PRO A 503 -0.61 17.37 -32.41
C PRO A 503 -1.51 18.41 -31.71
N ASP A 504 -1.22 19.70 -31.88
CA ASP A 504 -1.98 20.80 -31.26
C ASP A 504 -3.43 20.91 -31.78
N ILE A 505 -3.67 20.42 -33.01
CA ILE A 505 -4.98 20.38 -33.65
C ILE A 505 -5.73 19.13 -33.22
N LEU A 506 -5.01 18.00 -33.06
CA LEU A 506 -5.55 16.71 -32.62
C LEU A 506 -6.25 16.82 -31.26
N GLU A 507 -5.74 17.62 -30.33
CA GLU A 507 -6.40 17.85 -29.03
C GLU A 507 -7.74 18.60 -29.15
N LYS A 508 -7.93 19.35 -30.24
CA LYS A 508 -9.09 20.23 -30.46
C LYS A 508 -10.14 19.61 -31.39
N ILE A 509 -9.83 18.51 -32.09
CA ILE A 509 -10.75 17.94 -33.09
C ILE A 509 -12.08 17.55 -32.47
N GLY A 510 -13.18 17.84 -33.16
CA GLY A 510 -14.53 17.60 -32.69
C GLY A 510 -15.00 18.54 -31.57
N THR A 511 -14.24 19.60 -31.27
CA THR A 511 -14.81 20.80 -30.65
C THR A 511 -15.76 21.46 -31.65
N PRO A 512 -17.02 21.78 -31.27
CA PRO A 512 -17.95 22.45 -32.18
C PRO A 512 -17.36 23.75 -32.75
N PHE A 513 -17.60 23.99 -34.05
CA PHE A 513 -17.12 25.16 -34.80
C PHE A 513 -15.61 25.26 -35.00
N PHE A 514 -14.82 24.29 -34.52
CA PHE A 514 -13.39 24.23 -34.80
C PHE A 514 -13.14 23.56 -36.16
N THR A 515 -12.46 24.26 -37.07
CA THR A 515 -12.09 23.76 -38.40
C THR A 515 -10.76 24.37 -38.84
N THR A 516 -9.99 23.61 -39.60
CA THR A 516 -8.78 24.08 -40.30
C THR A 516 -9.04 24.35 -41.79
N LYS A 517 -10.25 24.08 -42.27
CA LYS A 517 -10.67 24.21 -43.67
C LYS A 517 -11.43 25.53 -43.86
N ASP A 518 -11.11 26.28 -44.92
CA ASP A 518 -11.71 27.59 -45.25
C ASP A 518 -13.25 27.57 -45.39
N ASN A 519 -13.81 26.45 -45.87
CA ASN A 519 -15.25 26.27 -46.08
C ASN A 519 -15.91 25.30 -45.10
N GLY A 520 -15.18 24.80 -44.10
CA GLY A 520 -15.68 23.82 -43.14
C GLY A 520 -16.58 24.45 -42.08
N THR A 521 -17.65 23.76 -41.69
CA THR A 521 -18.55 24.21 -40.60
C THR A 521 -17.95 23.99 -39.21
N GLY A 522 -16.98 23.08 -39.10
CA GLY A 522 -16.42 22.63 -37.82
C GLY A 522 -17.39 21.78 -36.98
N LEU A 523 -18.56 21.41 -37.51
CA LEU A 523 -19.57 20.64 -36.77
C LEU A 523 -19.50 19.13 -37.04
N GLY A 524 -18.99 18.72 -38.20
CA GLY A 524 -19.05 17.32 -38.65
C GLY A 524 -18.43 16.31 -37.67
N LEU A 525 -17.24 16.60 -37.13
CA LEU A 525 -16.61 15.72 -36.13
C LEU A 525 -17.34 15.76 -34.79
N ALA A 526 -17.80 16.93 -34.33
CA ALA A 526 -18.60 17.03 -33.10
C ALA A 526 -19.86 16.16 -33.16
N VAL A 527 -20.51 16.10 -34.33
CA VAL A 527 -21.66 15.22 -34.60
C VAL A 527 -21.26 13.75 -34.49
N CYS A 528 -20.09 13.36 -35.05
CA CYS A 528 -19.59 11.99 -34.94
C CYS A 528 -19.36 11.58 -33.48
N TYR A 529 -18.74 12.44 -32.67
CA TYR A 529 -18.52 12.17 -31.24
C TYR A 529 -19.84 12.06 -30.47
N GLY A 530 -20.83 12.90 -30.76
CA GLY A 530 -22.16 12.80 -30.16
C GLY A 530 -22.88 11.50 -30.52
N ILE A 531 -22.83 11.10 -31.79
CA ILE A 531 -23.40 9.82 -32.25
C ILE A 531 -22.71 8.65 -31.57
N ALA A 532 -21.38 8.63 -31.54
CA ALA A 532 -20.61 7.57 -30.88
C ALA A 532 -20.97 7.45 -29.39
N ALA A 533 -21.03 8.57 -28.67
CA ALA A 533 -21.42 8.58 -27.25
C ALA A 533 -22.82 7.97 -27.01
N ARG A 534 -23.82 8.34 -27.82
CA ARG A 534 -25.17 7.76 -27.74
C ARG A 534 -25.22 6.27 -28.06
N HIS A 535 -24.26 5.78 -28.83
CA HIS A 535 -24.10 4.37 -29.20
C HIS A 535 -23.13 3.60 -28.30
N LYS A 536 -22.68 4.20 -27.18
CA LYS A 536 -21.66 3.63 -26.28
C LYS A 536 -20.38 3.21 -27.03
N ALA A 537 -20.04 3.95 -28.07
CA ALA A 537 -18.86 3.75 -28.90
C ALA A 537 -17.79 4.80 -28.59
N ALA A 538 -16.52 4.41 -28.72
CA ALA A 538 -15.38 5.31 -28.56
C ALA A 538 -14.77 5.63 -29.93
N ILE A 539 -14.38 6.89 -30.16
CA ILE A 539 -13.63 7.29 -31.35
C ILE A 539 -12.17 7.47 -30.95
N LYS A 540 -11.28 6.71 -31.59
CA LYS A 540 -9.82 6.85 -31.48
C LYS A 540 -9.27 7.31 -32.82
N VAL A 541 -8.25 8.17 -32.80
CA VAL A 541 -7.61 8.69 -34.01
C VAL A 541 -6.13 8.34 -33.98
N ASP A 542 -5.63 7.82 -35.08
CA ASP A 542 -4.20 7.60 -35.34
C ASP A 542 -3.81 8.40 -36.58
N THR A 543 -2.78 9.23 -36.50
CA THR A 543 -2.46 10.19 -37.56
C THR A 543 -0.96 10.30 -37.75
N CYS A 544 -0.54 10.40 -39.00
CA CYS A 544 0.85 10.57 -39.40
C CYS A 544 0.91 11.41 -40.68
N ALA A 545 2.12 11.77 -41.11
CA ALA A 545 2.32 12.57 -42.32
C ALA A 545 1.79 11.92 -43.62
N THR A 546 1.49 10.61 -43.61
CA THR A 546 0.97 9.86 -44.76
C THR A 546 -0.52 9.52 -44.66
N GLY A 547 -1.23 10.04 -43.67
CA GLY A 547 -2.68 9.88 -43.55
C GLY A 547 -3.20 9.76 -42.12
N THR A 548 -4.52 9.77 -41.99
CA THR A 548 -5.22 9.61 -40.72
C THR A 548 -6.14 8.40 -40.75
N THR A 549 -6.25 7.71 -39.61
CA THR A 549 -7.21 6.63 -39.40
C THR A 549 -8.12 6.97 -38.22
N PHE A 550 -9.42 7.02 -38.46
CA PHE A 550 -10.45 7.08 -37.43
C PHE A 550 -10.94 5.67 -37.12
N TYR A 551 -10.87 5.27 -35.85
CA TYR A 551 -11.42 4.03 -35.33
C TYR A 551 -12.65 4.33 -34.49
N VAL A 552 -13.79 3.78 -34.86
CA VAL A 552 -15.02 3.82 -34.06
C VAL A 552 -15.24 2.43 -33.50
N ARG A 553 -15.11 2.31 -32.17
CA ARG A 553 -15.10 1.04 -31.46
C ARG A 553 -16.40 0.88 -30.68
N PHE A 554 -17.21 -0.10 -31.06
CA PHE A 554 -18.49 -0.44 -30.43
C PHE A 554 -18.28 -1.62 -29.49
N ARG A 555 -18.67 -1.48 -28.22
CA ARG A 555 -18.63 -2.59 -27.26
C ARG A 555 -19.76 -3.59 -27.53
N LEU A 556 -19.43 -4.88 -27.47
CA LEU A 556 -20.39 -5.99 -27.61
C LEU A 556 -21.28 -6.18 -26.39
#